data_AF-A0A6B1XC43-F1
#
_entry.id   AF-A0A6B1XC43-F1
#
_cell.length_a   1.000
_cell.length_b   1.000
_cell.length_c   1.000
_cell.angle_alpha   90.00
_cell.angle_beta   90.00
_cell.angle_gamma   90.00
#
_symmetry.space_group_name_H-M   'P 1'
#
loop_
_entity.id
_entity.type
_entity.pdbx_description
1 polymer ?
#
loop_
_entity_poly.entity_id
_entity_poly.type
_entity_poly.pdbx_seq_one_letter_code
_entity_poly.pdbx_strand_id
1 'polypeptide(L)' 'FAYELRKQGMTYKMIERKTGISKRTQQRRFKLIEKDSF' A
#
# COMPACT_ATOMS: atom_id res chain seq x y z
N PHE A 1 -1.21 4.64 -6.93
CA PHE A 1 0.22 4.98 -6.70
C PHE A 1 0.78 4.44 -5.38
N ALA A 2 0.10 4.48 -4.22
CA ALA A 2 0.63 3.92 -2.97
C ALA A 2 1.02 2.42 -3.07
N TYR A 3 0.26 1.62 -3.82
CA TYR A 3 0.60 0.22 -4.10
C TYR A 3 1.85 0.07 -4.99
N GLU A 4 2.08 1.01 -5.93
CA GLU A 4 3.31 1.04 -6.73
C GLU A 4 4.54 1.33 -5.86
N LEU A 5 4.41 2.25 -4.89
CA LEU A 5 5.47 2.48 -3.89
C LEU A 5 5.75 1.21 -3.08
N ARG A 6 4.71 0.41 -2.78
CA ARG A 6 4.87 -0.88 -2.09
C ARG A 6 5.61 -1.90 -2.95
N LYS A 7 5.34 -1.96 -4.25
CA LYS A 7 6.06 -2.79 -5.23
C LYS A 7 7.53 -2.38 -5.39
N GLN A 8 7.83 -1.09 -5.26
CA GLN A 8 9.19 -0.54 -5.23
C GLN A 8 9.96 -0.84 -3.92
N GLY A 9 9.36 -1.58 -2.99
CA GLY A 9 10.01 -2.00 -1.73
C GLY A 9 9.82 -1.03 -0.56
N MET A 10 8.99 0.02 -0.68
CA MET A 10 8.72 0.90 0.46
C MET A 10 7.89 0.21 1.54
N THR A 11 8.22 0.50 2.80
CA THR A 11 7.44 0.01 3.95
C THR A 11 6.13 0.80 4.10
N TYR A 12 5.14 0.19 4.75
CA TYR A 12 3.86 0.85 5.06
C TYR A 12 4.04 2.21 5.76
N LYS A 13 5.02 2.31 6.67
CA LYS A 13 5.32 3.55 7.41
C LYS A 13 5.89 4.64 6.51
N MET A 14 6.71 4.28 5.53
CA MET A 14 7.24 5.23 4.54
C MET A 14 6.14 5.75 3.63
N ILE A 15 5.27 4.85 3.15
CA ILE A 15 4.13 5.20 2.31
C ILE A 15 3.15 6.08 3.09
N GLU A 16 2.89 5.78 4.37
CA GLU A 16 2.02 6.60 5.22
C GLU A 16 2.56 8.02 5.38
N ARG A 17 3.86 8.18 5.65
CA ARG A 17 4.51 9.50 5.71
C ARG A 17 4.47 10.27 4.39
N LYS A 18 4.57 9.56 3.25
CA LYS A 18 4.60 10.19 1.93
C LYS A 18 3.21 10.52 1.38
N THR A 19 2.20 9.77 1.76
CA THR A 19 0.87 9.81 1.12
C THR A 19 -0.26 10.20 2.07
N GLY A 20 -0.02 10.22 3.38
CA GLY A 20 -1.05 10.40 4.40
C GLY A 20 -1.99 9.19 4.57
N ILE A 21 -1.81 8.13 3.78
CA ILE A 21 -2.69 6.96 3.86
C ILE A 21 -2.26 6.07 5.02
N SER A 22 -3.18 5.84 5.97
CA SER A 22 -2.86 5.07 7.16
C SER A 22 -2.42 3.64 6.84
N LYS A 23 -1.53 3.07 7.67
CA LYS A 23 -1.08 1.67 7.51
C LYS A 23 -2.25 0.68 7.40
N ARG A 24 -3.30 0.84 8.21
CA ARG A 24 -4.51 -0.01 8.17
C ARG A 24 -5.21 0.05 6.80
N THR A 25 -5.30 1.25 6.22
CA THR A 25 -5.93 1.45 4.91
C THR A 25 -5.10 0.83 3.79
N GLN A 26 -3.77 0.99 3.84
CA GLN A 26 -2.85 0.35 2.90
C GLN A 26 -3.00 -1.18 2.93
N GLN A 27 -2.95 -1.80 4.12
CA GLN A 27 -3.07 -3.25 4.27
C GLN A 27 -4.38 -3.78 3.68
N ARG A 28 -5.52 -3.14 3.98
CA ARG A 28 -6.82 -3.55 3.43
C ARG A 28 -6.86 -3.43 1.91
N ARG A 29 -6.44 -2.28 1.37
CA ARG A 29 -6.53 -2.01 -0.07
C ARG A 29 -5.54 -2.86 -0.87
N PHE A 30 -4.32 -3.04 -0.38
CA PHE A 30 -3.30 -3.83 -1.09
C PHE A 30 -3.69 -5.31 -1.16
N LYS A 31 -4.29 -5.85 -0.09
CA LYS A 31 -4.83 -7.22 -0.10
C LYS A 31 -5.96 -7.42 -1.11
N LEU A 32 -6.82 -6.41 -1.30
CA LEU A 32 -7.88 -6.45 -2.32
C LEU A 32 -7.29 -6.46 -3.73
N ILE A 33 -6.31 -5.58 -3.99
CA ILE A 33 -5.63 -5.52 -5.29
C ILE A 33 -4.95 -6.85 -5.62
N GLU A 34 -4.27 -7.47 -4.64
CA GLU A 34 -3.63 -8.78 -4.83
C GLU A 34 -4.65 -9.89 -5.10
N LYS A 35 -5.83 -9.85 -4.46
CA LYS A 35 -6.90 -10.81 -4.68
C LYS A 35 -7.55 -10.67 -6.05
N ASP A 36 -7.74 -9.44 -6.51
CA ASP A 36 -8.36 -9.12 -7.81
C ASP A 36 -7.39 -9.33 -9.00
N SER A 37 -6.11 -9.60 -8.72
CA SER A 37 -5.09 -9.91 -9.74
C SER A 37 -5.01 -11.41 -10.07
N PHE A 38 -5.87 -12.24 -9.47
CA PHE A 38 -6.06 -13.68 -9.72
C PHE A 38 -7.46 -13.95 -10.26
#